data_AF-A0A2T0WBN0-F1
#
_entry.id   AF-A0A2T0WBN0-F1
#
_cell.length_a   1.000
_cell.length_b   1.000
_cell.length_c   1.000
_cell.angle_alpha   90.00
_cell.angle_beta   90.00
_cell.angle_gamma   90.00
#
_symmetry.space_group_name_H-M   'P 1'
#
loop_
_entity.id
_entity.type
_entity.pdbx_description
1 polymer ?
#
loop_
_entity_poly.entity_id
_entity_poly.type
_entity_poly.pdbx_seq_one_letter_code
_entity_poly.pdbx_strand_id
1 'polypeptide(L)' 'MNTGLAILLIILALVGGLVGGFFIARKYMMDYFEKNPPIDENMLRMMMIQMGQKPSERKINQMMSQMKSQQKNAKKKKK' A
#
# COMPACT_ATOMS: atom_id res chain seq x y z
N MET A 1 2.17 -46.91 -6.29
CA MET A 1 2.42 -45.44 -6.20
C MET A 1 1.11 -44.73 -6.51
N ASN A 2 0.53 -44.01 -5.55
CA ASN A 2 -0.78 -43.38 -5.74
C ASN A 2 -0.63 -41.97 -6.33
N THR A 3 -0.43 -41.91 -7.65
CA THR A 3 -0.11 -40.69 -8.41
C THR A 3 -1.16 -39.59 -8.25
N GLY A 4 -2.44 -39.95 -8.08
CA GLY A 4 -3.52 -38.98 -7.83
C GLY A 4 -3.37 -38.20 -6.52
N LEU A 5 -2.86 -38.85 -5.46
CA LEU A 5 -2.67 -38.23 -4.15
C LEU A 5 -1.48 -37.24 -4.19
N ALA A 6 -0.44 -37.58 -4.95
CA ALA A 6 0.70 -36.68 -5.19
C ALA A 6 0.28 -35.41 -5.95
N ILE A 7 -0.54 -35.54 -7.00
CA ILE A 7 -1.03 -34.40 -7.80
C ILE A 7 -1.88 -33.46 -6.93
N LEU A 8 -2.75 -34.01 -6.09
CA LEU A 8 -3.64 -33.23 -5.22
C LEU A 8 -2.84 -32.43 -4.17
N LEU A 9 -1.81 -33.03 -3.58
CA LEU A 9 -0.90 -32.35 -2.65
C LEU A 9 -0.08 -31.25 -3.33
N ILE A 10 0.38 -31.45 -4.57
CA ILE A 10 1.11 -30.43 -5.33
C ILE A 10 0.21 -29.22 -5.61
N ILE A 11 -1.05 -29.43 -5.98
CA ILE A 11 -2.01 -28.35 -6.23
C ILE A 11 -2.31 -27.60 -4.92
N LEU A 12 -2.54 -28.30 -3.81
CA LEU A 12 -2.72 -27.69 -2.50
C LEU A 12 -1.52 -26.87 -2.05
N ALA A 13 -0.30 -27.38 -2.27
CA ALA A 13 0.94 -26.66 -1.96
C ALA A 13 1.12 -25.41 -2.84
N LEU A 14 0.76 -25.48 -4.12
CA LEU A 14 0.77 -24.32 -5.03
C LEU A 14 -0.22 -23.25 -4.59
N VAL A 15 -1.46 -23.63 -4.29
CA VAL A 15 -2.49 -22.69 -3.85
C VAL A 15 -2.12 -22.10 -2.48
N GLY A 16 -1.67 -22.92 -1.54
CA GLY A 16 -1.19 -22.48 -0.23
C GLY A 16 0.01 -21.53 -0.34
N GLY A 17 0.97 -21.85 -1.21
CA GLY A 17 2.14 -21.01 -1.48
C GLY A 17 1.79 -19.67 -2.12
N LEU A 18 0.86 -19.65 -3.07
CA LEU A 18 0.39 -18.41 -3.71
C LEU A 18 -0.37 -17.51 -2.72
N VAL A 19 -1.30 -18.08 -1.93
CA VAL A 19 -2.08 -17.33 -0.94
C VAL A 19 -1.17 -16.82 0.17
N GLY A 20 -0.29 -17.67 0.71
CA GLY A 20 0.67 -17.31 1.74
C GLY A 20 1.67 -16.26 1.25
N GLY A 21 2.26 -16.46 0.07
CA GLY A 21 3.19 -15.53 -0.55
C GLY A 21 2.56 -14.16 -0.83
N PHE A 22 1.33 -14.14 -1.35
CA PHE A 22 0.61 -12.88 -1.60
C PHE A 22 0.35 -12.09 -0.32
N PHE A 23 -0.06 -12.77 0.76
CA PHE A 23 -0.34 -12.10 2.04
C PHE A 23 0.92 -11.52 2.68
N ILE A 24 2.02 -12.27 2.61
CA ILE A 24 3.33 -11.82 3.11
C ILE A 24 3.81 -10.62 2.28
N ALA A 25 3.84 -10.74 0.95
CA ALA A 25 4.25 -9.65 0.06
C ALA A 25 3.41 -8.38 0.27
N ARG A 26 2.09 -8.52 0.45
CA ARG A 26 1.19 -7.40 0.74
C ARG A 26 1.53 -6.69 2.05
N LYS A 27 1.87 -7.45 3.10
CA LYS A 27 2.29 -6.88 4.39
C LYS A 27 3.62 -6.14 4.25
N TYR A 28 4.61 -6.76 3.60
CA TYR A 28 5.92 -6.15 3.35
C TYR A 28 5.84 -4.85 2.55
N MET A 29 5.01 -4.80 1.50
CA MET A 29 4.82 -3.58 0.71
C MET A 29 4.22 -2.44 1.55
N MET A 30 3.26 -2.75 2.42
CA MET A 30 2.72 -1.72 3.31
C MET A 30 3.76 -1.21 4.29
N ASP A 31 4.50 -2.10 4.94
CA ASP A 31 5.56 -1.71 5.87
C ASP A 31 6.66 -0.87 5.17
N TYR A 32 6.92 -1.12 3.88
CA TYR A 32 7.82 -0.31 3.07
C TYR A 32 7.28 1.11 2.81
N PHE A 33 6.03 1.23 2.37
CA PHE A 33 5.40 2.54 2.16
C PHE A 33 5.19 3.33 3.45
N GLU A 34 5.08 2.66 4.60
CA GLU A 34 5.04 3.33 5.90
C GLU A 34 6.38 3.93 6.32
N LYS A 35 7.50 3.28 5.98
CA LYS A 35 8.85 3.75 6.32
C LYS A 35 9.33 4.86 5.37
N ASN A 36 8.87 4.85 4.12
CA ASN A 36 9.13 5.90 3.12
C ASN A 36 7.79 6.49 2.67
N PRO A 37 7.24 7.47 3.41
CA PRO A 37 5.90 7.98 3.14
C PRO A 37 5.84 8.51 1.69
N PRO A 38 4.89 8.03 0.87
CA PRO A 38 4.86 8.33 -0.56
C PRO A 38 4.41 9.77 -0.88
N ILE A 39 4.28 10.67 0.10
CA ILE A 39 3.73 12.02 -0.10
C ILE A 39 4.60 13.05 0.62
N ASP A 40 5.37 13.77 -0.19
CA ASP A 40 6.14 14.97 0.16
C ASP A 40 5.42 16.25 -0.33
N GLU A 41 5.73 17.42 0.23
CA GLU A 41 5.20 18.73 -0.19
C GLU A 41 5.39 18.97 -1.68
N ASN A 42 6.55 18.56 -2.20
CA ASN A 42 6.89 18.66 -3.60
C ASN A 42 5.99 17.80 -4.49
N MET A 43 5.61 16.60 -4.04
CA MET A 43 4.65 15.76 -4.77
C MET A 43 3.25 16.37 -4.76
N LEU A 44 2.81 16.93 -3.63
CA LEU A 44 1.53 17.63 -3.54
C LEU A 44 1.48 18.86 -4.45
N ARG A 45 2.58 19.60 -4.52
CA ARG A 45 2.75 20.74 -5.41
C ARG A 45 2.70 20.32 -6.87
N MET A 46 3.45 19.28 -7.24
CA MET A 46 3.43 18.71 -8.60
C MET A 46 2.05 18.19 -8.98
N MET A 47 1.35 17.51 -8.06
CA MET A 47 0.00 17.02 -8.28
C MET A 47 -1.00 18.17 -8.51
N MET A 48 -0.91 19.27 -7.74
CA MET A 48 -1.72 20.46 -7.97
C MET A 48 -1.44 21.11 -9.33
N ILE A 49 -0.17 21.20 -9.71
CA ILE A 49 0.24 21.73 -11.03
C ILE A 49 -0.31 20.85 -12.16
N GLN A 50 -0.21 19.52 -12.03
CA GLN A 50 -0.77 18.58 -13.01
C GLN A 50 -2.29 18.71 -13.15
N MET A 51 -2.98 19.06 -12.06
CA MET A 51 -4.42 19.34 -12.06
C MET A 51 -4.78 20.76 -12.51
N GLY A 52 -3.81 21.57 -12.95
CA GLY A 52 -4.03 22.96 -13.35
C GLY A 52 -4.39 23.90 -12.21
N GLN A 53 -4.23 23.47 -10.95
CA GLN A 53 -4.48 24.30 -9.78
C GLN A 53 -3.20 25.06 -9.41
N LYS A 54 -3.34 26.36 -9.14
CA LYS A 54 -2.23 27.17 -8.64
C LYS A 54 -1.82 26.65 -7.25
N PRO A 55 -0.57 26.17 -7.07
CA PRO A 55 -0.11 25.73 -5.76
C PRO A 55 -0.01 26.94 -4.84
N SER A 56 -0.83 26.96 -3.79
CA SER A 56 -0.71 27.92 -2.69
C SER A 56 -0.11 27.19 -1.50
N GLU A 57 0.99 27.71 -0.94
CA GLU A 57 1.71 27.13 0.21
C GLU A 57 0.77 26.82 1.39
N ARG A 58 -0.21 27.69 1.64
CA ARG A 58 -1.24 27.47 2.69
C ARG A 58 -2.12 26.26 2.39
N LYS A 59 -2.51 26.07 1.12
CA LYS A 59 -3.35 24.95 0.67
C LYS A 59 -2.56 23.65 0.68
N ILE A 60 -1.27 23.68 0.31
CA ILE A 60 -0.35 22.54 0.42
C ILE A 60 -0.25 22.07 1.86
N ASN A 61 0.03 22.99 2.80
CA ASN A 61 0.15 22.67 4.22
C ASN A 61 -1.15 22.12 4.82
N GLN A 62 -2.29 22.72 4.47
CA GLN A 62 -3.60 22.23 4.89
C GLN A 62 -3.87 20.82 4.36
N MET A 63 -3.56 20.57 3.08
CA MET A 63 -3.80 19.29 2.44
C MET A 63 -2.85 18.21 2.98
N MET A 64 -1.59 18.54 3.22
CA MET A 64 -0.64 17.61 3.83
C MET A 64 -1.06 17.21 5.25
N SER A 65 -1.54 18.15 6.07
CA SER A 65 -2.08 17.87 7.41
C SER A 65 -3.30 16.94 7.36
N GLN A 66 -4.20 17.16 6.40
CA GLN A 66 -5.36 16.28 6.17
C GLN A 66 -4.93 14.88 5.71
N MET A 67 -3.94 14.77 4.82
CA MET A 67 -3.42 13.47 4.37
C MET A 67 -2.72 12.71 5.49
N LYS A 68 -1.91 13.38 6.32
CA LYS A 68 -1.27 12.78 7.49
C LYS A 68 -2.30 12.23 8.49
N SER A 69 -3.39 12.97 8.74
CA SER A 69 -4.46 12.51 9.63
C SER A 69 -5.27 11.35 9.04
N GLN A 70 -5.54 11.35 7.73
CA GLN A 70 -6.19 10.22 7.04
C GLN A 70 -5.34 8.95 7.04
N GLN A 71 -4.03 9.06 6.78
CA GLN A 71 -3.10 7.93 6.86
C GLN A 71 -3.07 7.33 8.28
N LYS A 72 -3.04 8.17 9.32
CA LYS A 72 -3.10 7.75 10.72
C LYS A 72 -4.41 7.01 11.05
N ASN A 73 -5.54 7.49 10.53
CA ASN A 73 -6.85 6.86 10.74
C ASN A 73 -7.02 5.54 9.97
N ALA A 74 -6.49 5.45 8.74
CA ALA A 74 -6.44 4.21 7.98
C ALA A 74 -5.58 3.15 8.70
N LYS A 75 -4.49 3.57 9.34
CA LYS A 75 -3.65 2.71 10.19
C LYS A 75 -4.39 2.22 11.44
N LYS A 76 -5.20 3.08 12.08
CA LYS A 76 -6.00 2.72 13.26
C LYS A 76 -7.14 1.73 12.95
N LYS A 77 -7.70 1.75 11.73
CA LYS A 77 -8.69 0.76 11.28
C LYS A 77 -8.11 -0.61 10.92
N LYS A 78 -6.79 -0.70 10.72
CA LYS A 78 -6.08 -1.92 10.33
C LYS A 78 -5.40 -2.65 11.49
N LYS A 79 -5.36 -2.00 12.65
CA LYS A 79 -4.81 -2.53 13.90
C LYS A 79 -5.95 -3.12 14.74
#